data_AF-A0A967CM16-F1
#
_entry.id   AF-A0A967CM16-F1
#
_cell.length_a   1.000
_cell.length_b   1.000
_cell.length_c   1.000
_cell.angle_alpha   90.00
_cell.angle_beta   90.00
_cell.angle_gamma   90.00
#
_symmetry.space_group_name_H-M   'P 1'
#
loop_
_entity.id
_entity.type
_entity.pdbx_description
1 polymer ?
#
loop_
_entity_poly.entity_id
_entity_poly.type
_entity_poly.pdbx_seq_one_letter_code
_entity_poly.pdbx_strand_id
1 'polypeptide(L)'
;MTKLWDKGIELNHLILNYTSAEDSQLDKRLIPYDLKGSDAHAKMLHSQGYLNDDEIDQIVKALNELEVSFQEGHWNISADEEDCHSAIENALTRKLDQLGGKIHLGRSRNDQLLCALRLYLLDVCNQISQAIDDLIKSLDQINSNFGQIAIPGYTHLQQAMPSSVQLWAQGFISELDQNKHRVAQLRE
;
A
#
# COMPACT_ATOMS: atom_id res chain seq x y z
N MET A 1 1.42 26.69 5.15
CA MET A 1 0.12 26.52 5.86
C MET A 1 0.40 25.69 7.10
N THR A 2 -0.29 25.98 8.19
CA THR A 2 -0.13 25.33 9.50
C THR A 2 -0.52 23.85 9.41
N LYS A 3 0.29 22.95 9.99
CA LYS A 3 -0.07 21.53 10.15
C LYS A 3 -1.38 21.41 10.93
N LEU A 4 -2.12 20.31 10.77
CA LEU A 4 -3.47 20.17 11.32
C LEU A 4 -3.51 20.32 12.86
N TRP A 5 -2.40 20.01 13.54
CA TRP A 5 -2.21 20.13 14.98
C TRP A 5 -1.39 21.35 15.41
N ASP A 6 -0.93 22.19 14.47
CA ASP A 6 -0.07 23.31 14.80
C ASP A 6 -0.84 24.36 15.63
N LYS A 7 -0.35 24.58 16.85
CA LYS A 7 -0.91 25.53 17.82
C LYS A 7 -0.23 26.90 17.75
N GLY A 8 0.57 27.17 16.72
CA GLY A 8 1.30 28.44 16.55
C GLY A 8 2.54 28.54 17.43
N ILE A 9 3.16 27.40 17.77
CA ILE A 9 4.38 27.35 18.58
C ILE A 9 5.57 27.10 17.64
N GLU A 10 6.68 27.80 17.84
CA GLU A 10 7.90 27.56 17.06
C GLU A 10 8.39 26.12 17.28
N LEU A 11 8.42 25.33 16.21
CA LEU A 11 8.77 23.92 16.26
C LEU A 11 10.28 23.72 16.14
N ASN A 12 10.82 22.82 16.95
CA ASN A 12 12.23 22.47 16.84
C ASN A 12 12.49 21.67 15.56
N HIS A 13 13.33 22.21 14.68
CA HIS A 13 13.68 21.59 13.39
C HIS A 13 14.30 20.19 13.53
N LEU A 14 15.06 19.90 14.59
CA LEU A 14 15.61 18.56 14.80
C LEU A 14 14.51 17.54 15.12
N ILE A 15 13.51 17.95 15.90
CA ILE A 15 12.36 17.09 16.23
C ILE A 15 11.55 16.85 14.97
N LEU A 16 11.22 17.90 14.21
CA LEU A 16 10.49 17.77 12.94
C LEU A 16 11.21 16.86 11.94
N ASN A 17 12.53 17.02 11.81
CA ASN A 17 13.31 16.15 10.93
C ASN A 17 13.29 14.70 11.41
N TYR A 18 13.34 14.46 12.72
CA TYR A 18 13.28 13.10 13.26
C TYR A 18 11.88 12.47 13.10
N THR A 19 10.82 13.24 13.29
CA THR A 19 9.45 12.71 13.34
C THR A 19 8.75 12.64 12.01
N SER A 20 9.13 13.48 11.01
CA SER A 20 8.36 13.60 9.77
C SER A 20 9.17 13.89 8.51
N ALA A 21 10.51 13.79 8.51
CA ALA A 21 11.30 14.12 7.32
C ALA A 21 11.05 13.18 6.14
N GLU A 22 10.78 11.91 6.41
CA GLU A 22 10.63 10.87 5.37
C GLU A 22 9.17 10.51 5.10
N ASP A 23 8.22 10.99 5.92
CA ASP A 23 6.80 10.66 5.86
C ASP A 23 6.24 10.93 4.47
N SER A 24 6.49 12.13 3.93
CA SER A 24 6.05 12.50 2.57
C SER A 24 6.51 11.52 1.48
N GLN A 25 7.70 10.92 1.62
CA GLN A 25 8.22 9.96 0.65
C GLN A 25 7.63 8.56 0.86
N LEU A 26 7.51 8.13 2.12
CA LEU A 26 7.00 6.80 2.48
C LEU A 26 5.49 6.71 2.24
N ASP A 27 4.75 7.72 2.67
CA ASP A 27 3.29 7.82 2.58
C ASP A 27 2.79 7.99 1.15
N LYS A 28 3.66 8.37 0.21
CA LYS A 28 3.31 8.38 -1.22
C LYS A 28 2.74 7.03 -1.67
N ARG A 29 3.20 5.92 -1.08
CA ARG A 29 2.69 4.57 -1.36
C ARG A 29 1.24 4.37 -0.89
N LEU A 30 0.81 5.12 0.12
CA LEU A 30 -0.52 5.02 0.73
C LEU A 30 -1.57 5.86 0.01
N ILE A 31 -1.17 6.84 -0.81
CA ILE A 31 -2.09 7.76 -1.50
C ILE A 31 -3.24 7.03 -2.23
N PRO A 32 -3.01 6.02 -3.10
CA PRO A 32 -4.13 5.35 -3.80
C PRO A 32 -5.13 4.69 -2.84
N TYR A 33 -4.62 4.18 -1.71
CA TYR A 33 -5.40 3.48 -0.71
C TYR A 33 -6.17 4.44 0.18
N ASP A 34 -5.59 5.60 0.50
CA ASP A 34 -6.30 6.63 1.26
C ASP A 34 -7.34 7.37 0.41
N LEU A 35 -7.10 7.57 -0.89
CA LEU A 35 -8.11 8.07 -1.84
C LEU A 35 -9.30 7.11 -1.88
N LYS A 36 -9.04 5.80 -2.02
CA LYS A 36 -10.09 4.77 -1.98
C LYS A 36 -10.84 4.73 -0.65
N GLY A 37 -10.12 4.84 0.47
CA GLY A 37 -10.73 4.91 1.80
C GLY A 37 -11.58 6.18 1.99
N SER A 38 -11.13 7.30 1.42
CA SER A 38 -11.83 8.59 1.49
C SER A 38 -13.08 8.61 0.62
N ASP A 39 -13.07 8.00 -0.57
CA ASP A 39 -14.28 7.81 -1.39
C ASP A 39 -15.34 6.99 -0.64
N ALA A 40 -14.93 5.89 0.00
CA ALA A 40 -15.84 5.09 0.82
C ALA A 40 -16.38 5.87 2.03
N HIS A 41 -15.53 6.66 2.70
CA HIS A 41 -15.93 7.52 3.82
C HIS A 41 -16.92 8.60 3.39
N ALA A 42 -16.69 9.26 2.25
CA ALA A 42 -17.61 10.26 1.70
C ALA A 42 -19.00 9.65 1.45
N LYS A 43 -19.05 8.47 0.83
CA LYS A 43 -20.31 7.73 0.59
C LYS A 43 -21.02 7.36 1.90
N MET A 44 -20.26 7.00 2.93
CA MET A 44 -20.81 6.78 4.27
C MET A 44 -21.40 8.07 4.85
N LEU A 45 -20.70 9.21 4.78
CA LEU A 45 -21.19 10.50 5.27
C LEU A 45 -22.50 10.92 4.57
N HIS A 46 -22.61 10.70 3.26
CA HIS A 46 -23.85 10.89 2.50
C HIS A 46 -24.97 9.98 3.03
N SER A 47 -24.70 8.69 3.21
CA SER A 47 -25.69 7.74 3.75
C SER A 47 -26.21 8.10 5.15
N GLN A 48 -25.40 8.81 5.94
CA GLN A 48 -25.75 9.29 7.28
C GLN A 48 -26.38 10.71 7.27
N GLY A 49 -26.53 11.33 6.10
CA GLY A 49 -27.14 12.65 5.93
C GLY A 49 -26.22 13.83 6.27
N TYR A 50 -24.90 13.62 6.37
CA TYR A 50 -23.92 14.68 6.57
C TYR A 50 -23.47 15.37 5.28
N LEU A 51 -23.70 14.72 4.13
CA LEU A 51 -23.53 15.26 2.79
C LEU A 51 -24.84 15.10 2.02
N ASN A 52 -25.23 16.11 1.24
CA ASN A 52 -26.33 15.97 0.29
C ASN A 52 -25.85 15.37 -1.06
N ASP A 53 -26.78 15.10 -1.98
CA ASP A 53 -26.50 14.45 -3.27
C ASP A 53 -25.49 15.24 -4.14
N ASP A 54 -25.61 16.57 -4.18
CA ASP A 54 -24.69 17.42 -4.94
C ASP A 54 -23.29 17.47 -4.29
N GLU A 55 -23.25 17.52 -2.95
CA GLU A 55 -22.01 17.54 -2.19
C GLU A 55 -21.19 16.25 -2.36
N ILE A 56 -21.85 15.09 -2.32
CA ILE A 56 -21.15 13.81 -2.52
C ILE A 56 -20.63 13.67 -3.95
N ASP A 57 -21.41 14.06 -4.95
CA ASP A 57 -21.02 14.01 -6.36
C ASP A 57 -19.78 14.88 -6.61
N GLN A 58 -19.74 16.08 -6.04
CA GLN A 58 -18.58 16.97 -6.12
C GLN A 58 -17.33 16.37 -5.46
N ILE A 59 -17.46 15.79 -4.26
CA ILE A 59 -16.34 15.19 -3.53
C ILE A 59 -15.80 13.96 -4.27
N VAL A 60 -16.66 13.04 -4.68
CA VAL A 60 -16.26 11.81 -5.39
C VAL A 60 -15.59 12.16 -6.71
N LYS A 61 -16.13 13.14 -7.45
CA LYS A 61 -15.51 13.64 -8.68
C LYS A 61 -14.11 14.22 -8.40
N ALA A 62 -13.97 15.05 -7.37
CA ALA A 62 -12.69 15.64 -7.01
C ALA A 62 -11.65 14.59 -6.60
N LEU A 63 -12.06 13.57 -5.84
CA LEU A 63 -11.22 12.43 -5.46
C LEU A 63 -10.74 11.64 -6.69
N ASN A 64 -11.63 11.33 -7.63
CA ASN A 64 -11.27 10.62 -8.86
C ASN A 64 -10.31 11.45 -9.73
N GLU A 65 -10.56 12.76 -9.88
CA GLU A 65 -9.67 13.66 -10.61
C GLU A 65 -8.30 13.75 -9.94
N LEU A 66 -8.25 13.72 -8.60
CA LEU A 66 -7.01 13.69 -7.84
C LEU A 66 -6.25 12.38 -8.03
N GLU A 67 -6.95 11.24 -8.05
CA GLU A 67 -6.37 9.93 -8.33
C GLU A 67 -5.73 9.87 -9.72
N VAL A 68 -6.45 10.33 -10.76
CA VAL A 68 -5.92 10.40 -12.13
C VAL A 68 -4.68 11.31 -12.18
N SER A 69 -4.77 12.49 -11.58
CA SER A 69 -3.64 13.44 -11.51
C SER A 69 -2.42 12.85 -10.80
N PHE A 70 -2.63 12.05 -9.74
CA PHE A 70 -1.56 11.32 -9.05
C PHE A 70 -0.91 10.26 -9.96
N GLN A 71 -1.73 9.45 -10.63
CA GLN A 71 -1.26 8.38 -11.51
C GLN A 71 -0.48 8.91 -12.72
N GLU A 72 -0.88 10.06 -13.27
CA GLU A 72 -0.19 10.75 -14.36
C GLU A 72 1.06 11.52 -13.89
N GLY A 73 1.27 11.65 -12.57
CA GLY A 73 2.38 12.40 -11.99
C GLY A 73 2.20 13.92 -12.01
N HIS A 74 0.99 14.40 -12.33
CA HIS A 74 0.64 15.82 -12.31
C HIS A 74 0.40 16.35 -10.88
N TRP A 75 0.07 15.47 -9.94
CA TRP A 75 -0.03 15.79 -8.52
C TRP A 75 0.77 14.80 -7.67
N ASN A 76 1.34 15.29 -6.58
CA ASN A 76 2.07 14.48 -5.61
C ASN A 76 2.07 15.19 -4.26
N ILE A 77 2.32 14.42 -3.19
CA ILE A 77 2.56 14.98 -1.86
C ILE A 77 3.80 15.89 -1.87
N SER A 78 3.65 17.08 -1.28
CA SER A 78 4.74 18.05 -1.11
C SER A 78 5.58 17.74 0.14
N ALA A 79 6.84 18.17 0.16
CA ALA A 79 7.67 18.11 1.37
C ALA A 79 7.15 18.99 2.52
N ASP A 80 6.32 19.99 2.20
CA ASP A 80 5.68 20.87 3.19
C ASP A 80 4.40 20.24 3.78
N GLU A 81 3.91 19.16 3.19
CA GLU A 81 2.76 18.42 3.69
C GLU A 81 3.21 17.37 4.70
N GLU A 82 2.43 17.23 5.77
CA GLU A 82 2.77 16.36 6.89
C GLU A 82 2.73 14.88 6.52
N ASP A 83 1.62 14.46 5.92
CA ASP A 83 1.30 13.07 5.57
C ASP A 83 0.43 13.05 4.31
N CYS A 84 0.25 11.86 3.72
CA CYS A 84 -0.62 11.71 2.53
C CYS A 84 -2.07 12.14 2.78
N HIS A 85 -2.52 11.99 4.01
CA HIS A 85 -3.90 12.24 4.39
C HIS A 85 -4.23 13.74 4.39
N SER A 86 -3.33 14.55 4.95
CA SER A 86 -3.41 16.00 4.92
C SER A 86 -3.18 16.52 3.51
N ALA A 87 -2.33 15.88 2.72
CA ALA A 87 -2.14 16.21 1.30
C ALA A 87 -3.46 16.09 0.50
N ILE A 88 -4.18 14.99 0.68
CA ILE A 88 -5.47 14.75 0.03
C ILE A 88 -6.52 15.76 0.52
N GLU A 89 -6.62 15.96 1.83
CA GLU A 89 -7.57 16.92 2.43
C GLU A 89 -7.32 18.35 1.96
N ASN A 90 -6.06 18.76 1.88
CA ASN A 90 -5.66 20.05 1.35
C ASN A 90 -6.00 20.19 -0.14
N ALA A 91 -5.74 19.15 -0.94
CA ALA A 91 -6.07 19.16 -2.36
C ALA A 91 -7.59 19.29 -2.59
N LEU A 92 -8.40 18.61 -1.79
CA LEU A 92 -9.86 18.74 -1.82
C LEU A 92 -10.31 20.13 -1.36
N THR A 93 -9.75 20.65 -0.28
CA THR A 93 -10.10 21.97 0.26
C THR A 93 -9.72 23.09 -0.70
N ARG A 94 -8.58 23.01 -1.39
CA ARG A 94 -8.20 23.98 -2.43
C ARG A 94 -9.17 23.99 -3.63
N LYS A 95 -9.87 22.88 -3.86
CA LYS A 95 -10.75 22.69 -5.01
C LYS A 95 -12.22 22.95 -4.72
N LEU A 96 -12.67 22.61 -3.51
CA LEU A 96 -14.07 22.63 -3.08
C LEU A 96 -14.31 23.55 -1.87
N ASP A 97 -13.31 24.33 -1.47
CA ASP A 97 -13.35 25.18 -0.28
C ASP A 97 -13.77 24.39 0.98
N GLN A 98 -14.76 24.89 1.74
CA GLN A 98 -15.25 24.28 2.97
C GLN A 98 -15.83 22.89 2.75
N LEU A 99 -16.35 22.58 1.56
CA LEU A 99 -16.88 21.27 1.25
C LEU A 99 -15.77 20.20 1.28
N GLY A 100 -14.56 20.55 0.83
CA GLY A 100 -13.41 19.64 0.89
C GLY A 100 -13.06 19.21 2.32
N GLY A 101 -13.15 20.14 3.28
CA GLY A 101 -12.89 19.86 4.70
C GLY A 101 -13.93 18.94 5.36
N LYS A 102 -15.13 18.78 4.78
CA LYS A 102 -16.15 17.87 5.32
C LYS A 102 -15.73 16.40 5.25
N ILE A 103 -14.75 16.04 4.41
CA ILE A 103 -14.24 14.67 4.28
C ILE A 103 -13.66 14.12 5.59
N HIS A 104 -13.23 14.99 6.50
CA HIS A 104 -12.68 14.58 7.80
C HIS A 104 -13.75 14.41 8.88
N LEU A 105 -15.01 14.76 8.60
CA LEU A 105 -16.08 14.69 9.59
C LEU A 105 -16.24 13.26 10.12
N GLY A 106 -16.19 13.12 11.44
CA GLY A 106 -16.35 11.83 12.12
C GLY A 106 -15.23 10.82 11.89
N ARG A 107 -14.09 11.25 11.33
CA ARG A 107 -12.93 10.39 11.03
C ARG A 107 -11.74 10.81 11.90
N SER A 108 -10.92 9.86 12.35
CA SER A 108 -9.64 10.14 12.99
C SER A 108 -8.50 9.75 12.05
N ARG A 109 -7.33 10.35 12.25
CA ARG A 109 -6.14 9.95 11.49
C ARG A 109 -5.73 8.51 11.80
N ASN A 110 -6.02 8.01 13.01
CA ASN A 110 -5.67 6.66 13.42
C ASN A 110 -6.42 5.58 12.63
N ASP A 111 -7.75 5.68 12.48
CA ASP A 111 -8.53 4.73 11.69
C ASP A 111 -8.27 4.90 10.19
N GLN A 112 -8.08 6.14 9.74
CA GLN A 112 -7.72 6.45 8.36
C GLN A 112 -6.41 5.78 7.93
N LEU A 113 -5.34 5.95 8.70
CA LEU A 113 -4.04 5.33 8.44
C LEU A 113 -4.14 3.81 8.46
N LEU A 114 -4.78 3.22 9.48
CA LEU A 114 -4.93 1.77 9.58
C LEU A 114 -5.73 1.18 8.41
N CYS A 115 -6.76 1.88 7.94
CA CYS A 115 -7.53 1.48 6.77
C CYS A 115 -6.67 1.50 5.50
N ALA A 116 -5.98 2.61 5.24
CA ALA A 116 -5.10 2.75 4.08
C ALA A 116 -3.97 1.71 4.10
N LEU A 117 -3.34 1.51 5.26
CA LEU A 117 -2.29 0.51 5.44
C LEU A 117 -2.81 -0.92 5.23
N ARG A 118 -4.00 -1.25 5.75
CA ARG A 118 -4.60 -2.58 5.52
C ARG A 118 -4.87 -2.81 4.03
N LEU A 119 -5.44 -1.83 3.33
CA LEU A 119 -5.67 -1.93 1.89
C LEU A 119 -4.36 -2.08 1.10
N TYR A 120 -3.32 -1.33 1.47
CA TYR A 120 -1.97 -1.46 0.90
C TYR A 120 -1.40 -2.87 1.12
N LEU A 121 -1.44 -3.37 2.36
CA LEU A 121 -0.90 -4.68 2.69
C LEU A 121 -1.65 -5.82 1.99
N LEU A 122 -2.97 -5.70 1.80
CA LEU A 122 -3.75 -6.66 1.02
C LEU A 122 -3.28 -6.73 -0.44
N ASP A 123 -2.97 -5.58 -1.05
CA ASP A 123 -2.44 -5.55 -2.42
C ASP A 123 -1.01 -6.11 -2.48
N VAL A 124 -0.15 -5.73 -1.53
CA VAL A 124 1.21 -6.30 -1.40
C VAL A 124 1.18 -7.82 -1.23
N CYS A 125 0.25 -8.37 -0.45
CA CYS A 125 0.08 -9.82 -0.32
C CYS A 125 -0.27 -10.48 -1.65
N ASN A 126 -1.09 -9.83 -2.48
CA ASN A 126 -1.40 -10.33 -3.83
C ASN A 126 -0.16 -10.32 -4.73
N GLN A 127 0.60 -9.22 -4.70
CA GLN A 127 1.83 -9.09 -5.48
C GLN A 127 2.87 -10.14 -5.08
N ILE A 128 3.07 -10.37 -3.78
CA ILE A 128 3.97 -11.42 -3.26
C ILE A 128 3.49 -12.80 -3.70
N SER A 129 2.19 -13.09 -3.59
CA SER A 129 1.62 -14.38 -4.02
C SER A 129 1.87 -14.63 -5.50
N GLN A 130 1.70 -13.59 -6.34
CA GLN A 130 1.96 -13.67 -7.77
C GLN A 130 3.46 -13.89 -8.07
N ALA A 131 4.35 -13.19 -7.36
CA ALA A 131 5.79 -13.37 -7.51
C ALA A 131 6.24 -14.79 -7.12
N ILE A 132 5.64 -15.36 -6.07
CA ILE A 132 5.87 -16.77 -5.69
C ILE A 132 5.44 -17.70 -6.81
N ASP A 133 4.26 -17.49 -7.41
CA ASP A 133 3.77 -18.30 -8.54
C ASP A 133 4.71 -18.25 -9.74
N ASP A 134 5.24 -17.07 -10.07
CA ASP A 134 6.15 -16.91 -11.20
C ASP A 134 7.52 -17.56 -10.93
N LEU A 135 7.97 -17.56 -9.68
CA LEU A 135 9.17 -18.29 -9.27
C LEU A 135 8.96 -19.81 -9.34
N ILE A 136 7.82 -20.33 -8.87
CA ILE A 136 7.46 -21.75 -8.98
C ILE A 136 7.44 -22.19 -10.45
N LYS A 137 6.79 -21.42 -11.34
CA LYS A 137 6.78 -21.71 -12.79
C LYS A 137 8.20 -21.78 -13.36
N SER A 138 9.09 -20.88 -12.91
CA SER A 138 10.49 -20.86 -13.37
C SER A 138 11.24 -22.11 -12.90
N LEU A 139 11.01 -22.56 -11.66
CA LEU A 139 11.58 -23.81 -11.13
C LEU A 139 11.02 -25.04 -11.86
N ASP A 140 9.73 -25.05 -12.19
CA ASP A 140 9.11 -26.12 -12.98
C ASP A 140 9.70 -26.22 -14.39
N GLN A 141 10.03 -25.08 -15.01
CA GLN A 141 10.73 -25.07 -16.30
C GLN A 141 12.15 -25.65 -16.18
N ILE A 142 12.89 -25.31 -15.11
CA ILE A 142 14.21 -25.92 -14.84
C ILE A 142 14.06 -27.43 -14.67
N ASN A 143 13.08 -27.87 -13.87
CA ASN A 143 12.80 -29.28 -13.65
C ASN A 143 12.44 -30.02 -14.96
N SER A 144 11.58 -29.42 -15.79
CA SER A 144 11.16 -30.01 -17.06
C SER A 144 12.32 -30.17 -18.06
N ASN A 145 13.21 -29.18 -18.12
CA ASN A 145 14.33 -29.18 -19.07
C ASN A 145 15.53 -30.02 -18.61
N PHE A 146 15.77 -30.07 -17.29
CA PHE A 146 17.02 -30.57 -16.73
C PHE A 146 16.84 -31.60 -15.60
N GLY A 147 15.62 -32.00 -15.27
CA GLY A 147 15.31 -32.80 -14.08
C GLY A 147 16.03 -34.16 -13.99
N GLN A 148 16.36 -34.78 -15.13
CA GLN A 148 17.09 -36.05 -15.20
C GLN A 148 18.61 -35.92 -14.96
N ILE A 149 19.14 -34.70 -14.87
CA ILE A 149 20.55 -34.48 -14.56
C ILE A 149 20.80 -34.86 -13.10
N ALA A 150 21.64 -35.87 -12.90
CA ALA A 150 22.12 -36.26 -11.59
C ALA A 150 23.09 -35.21 -11.04
N ILE A 151 22.92 -34.85 -9.77
CA ILE A 151 23.80 -33.92 -9.04
C ILE A 151 24.10 -34.52 -7.65
N PRO A 152 25.24 -34.21 -7.03
CA PRO A 152 25.46 -34.59 -5.64
C PRO A 152 24.48 -33.84 -4.72
N GLY A 153 23.85 -34.54 -3.78
CA GLY A 153 23.17 -33.93 -2.65
C GLY A 153 24.19 -33.49 -1.59
N TYR A 154 23.89 -32.43 -0.84
CA TYR A 154 24.80 -31.85 0.14
C TYR A 154 24.19 -31.79 1.53
N THR A 155 25.00 -32.09 2.54
CA THR A 155 24.73 -31.82 3.96
C THR A 155 25.99 -31.25 4.59
N HIS A 156 25.89 -30.21 5.43
CA HIS A 156 27.06 -29.48 5.94
C HIS A 156 28.02 -29.01 4.83
N LEU A 157 27.48 -28.71 3.64
CA LEU A 157 28.23 -28.36 2.43
C LEU A 157 29.19 -29.47 1.92
N GLN A 158 29.04 -30.70 2.41
CA GLN A 158 29.78 -31.87 1.94
C GLN A 158 28.88 -32.77 1.08
N GLN A 159 29.47 -33.43 0.09
CA GLN A 159 28.76 -34.41 -0.75
C GLN A 159 28.27 -35.57 0.11
N ALA A 160 26.98 -35.87 0.04
CA ALA A 160 26.33 -36.90 0.83
C ALA A 160 25.84 -38.03 -0.07
N MET A 161 24.59 -37.95 -0.53
CA MET A 161 23.95 -38.97 -1.37
C MET A 161 23.71 -38.45 -2.79
N PRO A 162 23.62 -39.32 -3.80
CA PRO A 162 23.16 -38.93 -5.13
C PRO A 162 21.78 -38.25 -5.09
N SER A 163 21.61 -37.21 -5.89
CA SER A 163 20.38 -36.44 -6.05
C SER A 163 20.17 -36.10 -7.53
N SER A 164 19.17 -35.28 -7.83
CA SER A 164 18.88 -34.79 -9.18
C SER A 164 18.45 -33.32 -9.15
N VAL A 165 18.56 -32.65 -10.29
CA VAL A 165 18.01 -31.29 -10.46
C VAL A 165 16.50 -31.28 -10.14
N GLN A 166 15.79 -32.36 -10.47
CA GLN A 166 14.37 -32.52 -10.11
C GLN A 166 14.15 -32.46 -8.59
N LEU A 167 14.88 -33.26 -7.80
CA LEU A 167 14.74 -33.28 -6.34
C LEU A 167 15.09 -31.92 -5.72
N TRP A 168 16.12 -31.26 -6.24
CA TRP A 168 16.50 -29.90 -5.84
C TRP A 168 15.38 -28.89 -6.11
N ALA A 169 14.86 -28.84 -7.34
CA ALA A 169 13.80 -27.90 -7.72
C ALA A 169 12.51 -28.14 -6.95
N GLN A 170 12.10 -29.40 -6.79
CA GLN A 170 10.90 -29.78 -6.04
C GLN A 170 10.99 -29.42 -4.56
N GLY A 171 12.19 -29.47 -3.96
CA GLY A 171 12.41 -29.00 -2.60
C GLY A 171 12.03 -27.52 -2.43
N PHE A 172 12.55 -26.65 -3.30
CA PHE A 172 12.22 -25.22 -3.27
C PHE A 172 10.75 -24.94 -3.60
N ILE A 173 10.18 -25.63 -4.60
CA ILE A 173 8.77 -25.48 -4.95
C ILE A 173 7.88 -25.79 -3.75
N SER A 174 8.17 -26.89 -3.02
CA SER A 174 7.38 -27.26 -1.84
C SER A 174 7.44 -26.21 -0.73
N GLU A 175 8.60 -25.57 -0.50
CA GLU A 175 8.72 -24.49 0.48
C GLU A 175 7.96 -23.23 0.02
N LEU A 176 8.06 -22.89 -1.27
CA LEU A 176 7.36 -21.75 -1.86
C LEU A 176 5.85 -21.91 -1.82
N ASP A 177 5.33 -23.11 -2.09
CA ASP A 177 3.90 -23.41 -1.96
C ASP A 177 3.41 -23.19 -0.52
N GLN A 178 4.18 -23.63 0.49
CA GLN A 178 3.82 -23.36 1.89
C GLN A 178 3.82 -21.87 2.22
N ASN A 179 4.82 -21.13 1.71
CA ASN A 179 4.88 -19.67 1.89
C ASN A 179 3.66 -18.98 1.26
N LYS A 180 3.24 -19.41 0.07
CA LYS A 180 2.03 -18.89 -0.60
C LYS A 180 0.78 -19.08 0.27
N HIS A 181 0.59 -20.27 0.84
CA HIS A 181 -0.53 -20.53 1.75
C HIS A 181 -0.51 -19.60 2.97
N ARG A 182 0.68 -19.33 3.50
CA ARG A 182 0.85 -18.45 4.65
C ARG A 182 0.54 -16.99 4.33
N VAL A 183 0.92 -16.51 3.13
CA VAL A 183 0.52 -15.19 2.64
C VAL A 183 -0.99 -15.10 2.44
N ALA A 184 -1.63 -16.16 1.94
CA ALA A 184 -3.09 -16.20 1.81
C ALA A 184 -3.80 -16.08 3.17
N GLN A 185 -3.27 -16.71 4.23
CA GLN A 185 -3.80 -16.59 5.59
C GLN A 185 -3.70 -15.17 6.17
N LEU A 186 -2.69 -14.38 5.80
CA LEU A 186 -2.56 -12.99 6.25
C LEU A 186 -3.62 -12.07 5.65
N ARG A 187 -4.32 -12.53 4.62
CA ARG A 187 -5.33 -11.79 3.88
C ARG A 187 -6.72 -11.88 4.51
N GLU A 188 -6.99 -12.96 5.25
CA GLU A 188 -8.22 -13.20 6.02
C GLU A 188 -8.26 -12.28 7.27
#